data_AF-A0A7Y2UX42-F1
#
_entry.id   AF-A0A7Y2UX42-F1
#
_cell.length_a   1.000
_cell.length_b   1.000
_cell.length_c   1.000
_cell.angle_alpha   90.00
_cell.angle_beta   90.00
_cell.angle_gamma   90.00
#
_symmetry.space_group_name_H-M   'P 1'
#
loop_
_entity.id
_entity.type
_entity.pdbx_description
1 polymer ?
#
loop_
_entity_poly.entity_id
_entity_poly.type
_entity_poly.pdbx_seq_one_letter_code
_entity_poly.pdbx_strand_id
1 'polypeptide(L)'
;AWLGATVVYSLLLPIRITLHMVMALVIVALLIYLLQKTKIDVAKPPYNQKVNRLLWVALGLTMVQIILGTQVRQFIDTQIDMLGEGAKNLWLSQPELQFYIHRTLSLVVVLLNGWIAYIIFAGKLTYSKIYWVLTLIGIEILTGIAMYYFDFPFATQPLHLVLAALLFGLQFYLVLETQKEVTTEETS
;
A
#
# COMPACT_ATOMS: atom_id res chain seq x y z
N ALA A 1 -23.19 -10.60 -32.11
CA ALA A 1 -22.40 -9.68 -31.26
C ALA A 1 -21.42 -10.49 -30.41
N TRP A 2 -20.35 -11.03 -31.02
CA TRP A 2 -19.35 -11.86 -30.33
C TRP A 2 -18.04 -11.08 -30.16
N LEU A 3 -17.51 -10.53 -31.25
CA LEU A 3 -16.30 -9.68 -31.26
C LEU A 3 -16.40 -8.46 -30.35
N GLY A 4 -17.57 -7.82 -30.22
CA GLY A 4 -17.76 -6.69 -29.31
C GLY A 4 -17.62 -7.11 -27.83
N ALA A 5 -18.14 -8.28 -27.47
CA ALA A 5 -17.94 -8.83 -26.13
C ALA A 5 -16.46 -9.21 -25.92
N THR A 6 -15.81 -9.86 -26.88
CA THR A 6 -14.38 -10.22 -26.77
C THR A 6 -13.45 -8.99 -26.66
N VAL A 7 -13.77 -7.89 -27.34
CA VAL A 7 -13.01 -6.63 -27.24
C VAL A 7 -13.24 -5.94 -25.89
N VAL A 8 -14.48 -5.92 -25.38
CA VAL A 8 -14.80 -5.37 -24.06
C VAL A 8 -14.17 -6.20 -22.93
N TYR A 9 -14.24 -7.53 -23.01
CA TYR A 9 -13.62 -8.45 -22.05
C TYR A 9 -12.09 -8.41 -22.08
N SER A 10 -11.47 -8.18 -23.24
CA SER A 10 -10.01 -8.05 -23.35
C SER A 10 -9.49 -6.70 -22.86
N LEU A 11 -10.32 -5.65 -22.81
CA LEU A 11 -9.97 -4.34 -22.27
C LEU A 11 -9.93 -4.33 -20.72
N LEU A 12 -10.73 -5.18 -20.06
CA LEU A 12 -10.89 -5.26 -18.60
C LEU A 12 -10.16 -6.45 -17.95
N LEU A 13 -9.13 -7.01 -18.58
CA LEU A 13 -8.38 -8.11 -17.97
C LEU A 13 -7.83 -7.71 -16.58
N PRO A 14 -8.05 -8.51 -15.52
CA PRO A 14 -7.59 -8.23 -14.15
C PRO A 14 -6.11 -7.79 -14.07
N ILE A 15 -5.26 -8.40 -14.88
CA ILE A 15 -3.84 -8.04 -15.02
C ILE A 15 -3.61 -6.58 -15.45
N ARG A 16 -4.44 -6.02 -16.33
CA ARG A 16 -4.27 -4.63 -16.82
C ARG A 16 -4.56 -3.60 -15.73
N ILE A 17 -5.58 -3.85 -14.89
CA ILE A 17 -5.94 -2.96 -13.77
C ILE A 17 -4.81 -2.96 -12.73
N THR A 18 -4.31 -4.14 -12.38
CA THR A 18 -3.20 -4.30 -11.42
C THR A 18 -1.93 -3.62 -11.94
N LEU A 19 -1.59 -3.80 -13.22
CA LEU A 19 -0.44 -3.13 -13.85
C LEU A 19 -0.60 -1.61 -13.85
N HIS A 20 -1.77 -1.08 -14.19
CA HIS A 20 -2.02 0.36 -14.17
C HIS A 20 -1.78 0.96 -12.78
N MET A 21 -2.29 0.29 -11.74
CA MET A 21 -2.09 0.73 -10.36
C MET A 21 -0.62 0.72 -9.93
N VAL A 22 0.11 -0.36 -10.24
CA VAL A 22 1.56 -0.44 -9.94
C VAL A 22 2.30 0.69 -10.65
N MET A 23 1.98 0.97 -11.92
CA MET A 23 2.57 2.10 -12.65
C MET A 23 2.22 3.44 -12.03
N ALA A 24 0.97 3.63 -11.57
CA ALA A 24 0.57 4.85 -10.87
C ALA A 24 1.38 5.04 -9.57
N LEU A 25 1.59 3.97 -8.79
CA LEU A 25 2.42 4.02 -7.58
C LEU A 25 3.89 4.31 -7.88
N VAL A 26 4.42 3.79 -8.99
CA VAL A 26 5.79 4.12 -9.47
C VAL A 26 5.89 5.61 -9.83
N ILE A 27 4.89 6.17 -10.52
CA ILE A 27 4.85 7.61 -10.83
C ILE A 27 4.79 8.43 -9.54
N VAL A 28 3.94 8.05 -8.59
CA VAL A 28 3.85 8.71 -7.28
C VAL A 28 5.20 8.64 -6.55
N ALA A 29 5.87 7.49 -6.54
CA ALA A 29 7.21 7.35 -5.96
C ALA A 29 8.22 8.26 -6.66
N LEU A 30 8.22 8.33 -7.99
CA LEU A 30 9.09 9.21 -8.74
C LEU A 30 8.85 10.69 -8.39
N LEU A 31 7.58 11.12 -8.31
CA LEU A 31 7.23 12.49 -7.93
C LEU A 31 7.69 12.82 -6.51
N ILE A 32 7.50 11.89 -5.55
CA ILE A 32 7.97 12.05 -4.18
C ILE A 32 9.51 12.14 -4.13
N TYR A 33 10.20 11.31 -4.89
CA TYR A 33 11.66 11.34 -5.00
C TYR A 33 12.17 12.68 -5.54
N LEU A 34 11.59 13.16 -6.64
CA LEU A 34 11.95 14.46 -7.23
C LEU A 34 11.66 15.61 -6.26
N LEU A 35 10.48 15.59 -5.61
CA LEU A 35 10.10 16.59 -4.62
C LEU A 35 11.04 16.61 -3.41
N GLN A 36 11.59 15.46 -3.01
CA GLN A 36 12.56 15.42 -1.92
C GLN A 36 13.94 15.88 -2.35
N LYS A 37 14.33 15.68 -3.61
CA LYS A 37 15.60 16.15 -4.17
C LYS A 37 15.64 17.67 -4.36
N THR A 38 14.50 18.32 -4.56
CA THR A 38 14.43 19.79 -4.71
C THR A 38 14.29 20.54 -3.39
N LYS A 39 14.09 19.84 -2.27
CA LYS A 39 14.08 20.46 -0.93
C LYS A 39 15.51 20.82 -0.51
N ILE A 40 15.75 22.12 -0.41
CA ILE A 40 17.00 22.69 0.13
C ILE A 40 16.89 22.75 1.66
N ASP A 41 17.93 22.34 2.37
CA ASP A 41 18.15 22.56 3.81
C ASP A 41 17.07 22.07 4.79
N VAL A 42 16.72 20.79 4.73
CA VAL A 42 15.99 20.15 5.85
C VAL A 42 16.97 19.34 6.69
N ALA A 43 17.13 19.73 7.96
CA ALA A 43 17.92 18.97 8.94
C ALA A 43 17.41 17.52 8.99
N LYS A 44 18.27 16.57 8.59
CA LYS A 44 17.91 15.15 8.58
C LYS A 44 18.11 14.53 9.95
N PRO A 45 17.21 13.65 10.40
CA PRO A 45 17.42 12.86 11.61
C PRO A 45 18.68 11.98 11.48
N PRO A 46 19.29 11.58 12.61
CA PRO A 46 20.50 10.76 12.60
C PRO A 46 20.27 9.43 11.86
N TYR A 47 21.15 9.15 10.90
CA TYR A 47 21.06 7.94 10.07
C TYR A 47 21.14 6.66 10.93
N ASN A 48 20.21 5.73 10.69
CA ASN A 48 20.24 4.40 11.26
C ASN A 48 20.05 3.33 10.18
N GLN A 49 21.11 2.56 9.89
CA GLN A 49 21.12 1.56 8.82
C GLN A 49 20.07 0.47 9.01
N LYS A 50 19.83 0.03 10.26
CA LYS A 50 18.84 -1.00 10.55
C LYS A 50 17.43 -0.51 10.24
N VAL A 51 17.08 0.70 10.67
CA VAL A 51 15.79 1.32 10.40
C VAL A 51 15.57 1.51 8.90
N ASN A 52 16.56 2.03 8.18
CA ASN A 52 16.45 2.21 6.73
C ASN A 52 16.21 0.89 5.99
N ARG A 53 16.96 -0.18 6.32
CA ARG A 53 16.75 -1.51 5.72
C ARG A 53 15.36 -2.07 6.03
N LEU A 54 14.90 -1.96 7.28
CA LEU A 54 13.57 -2.44 7.66
C LEU A 54 12.45 -1.67 6.96
N LEU A 55 12.60 -0.36 6.76
CA LEU A 55 11.64 0.45 6.02
C LEU A 55 11.56 0.04 4.53
N TRP A 56 12.68 -0.30 3.90
CA TRP A 56 12.67 -0.87 2.54
C TRP A 56 11.92 -2.20 2.48
N VAL A 57 12.15 -3.08 3.45
CA VAL A 57 11.41 -4.35 3.57
C VAL A 57 9.91 -4.08 3.78
N ALA A 58 9.56 -3.15 4.68
CA ALA A 58 8.18 -2.78 4.95
C ALA A 58 7.48 -2.23 3.71
N LEU A 59 8.14 -1.35 2.95
CA LEU A 59 7.62 -0.83 1.69
C LEU A 59 7.37 -1.94 0.66
N GLY A 60 8.29 -2.90 0.54
CA GLY A 60 8.12 -4.06 -0.33
C GLY A 60 6.92 -4.92 0.06
N LEU A 61 6.74 -5.18 1.36
CA LEU A 61 5.56 -5.91 1.86
C LEU A 61 4.26 -5.13 1.62
N THR A 62 4.26 -3.80 1.79
CA THR A 62 3.12 -2.95 1.45
C THR A 62 2.80 -3.02 -0.05
N MET A 63 3.80 -3.04 -0.93
CA MET A 63 3.59 -3.21 -2.37
C MET A 63 2.94 -4.57 -2.70
N VAL A 64 3.48 -5.66 -2.13
CA VAL A 64 2.87 -7.00 -2.28
C VAL A 64 1.44 -6.99 -1.75
N GLN A 65 1.19 -6.27 -0.66
CA GLN A 65 -0.15 -6.17 -0.12
C GLN A 65 -1.15 -5.46 -1.01
N ILE A 66 -0.73 -4.37 -1.65
CA ILE A 66 -1.59 -3.65 -2.60
C ILE A 66 -1.92 -4.59 -3.77
N ILE A 67 -0.94 -5.31 -4.30
CA ILE A 67 -1.16 -6.28 -5.38
C ILE A 67 -2.16 -7.37 -4.96
N LEU A 68 -2.00 -7.97 -3.78
CA LEU A 68 -2.97 -8.96 -3.29
C LEU A 68 -4.35 -8.35 -3.05
N GLY A 69 -4.42 -7.15 -2.45
CA GLY A 69 -5.66 -6.42 -2.23
C GLY A 69 -6.41 -6.12 -3.53
N THR A 70 -5.71 -5.81 -4.62
CA THR A 70 -6.34 -5.67 -5.95
C THR A 70 -6.95 -6.95 -6.48
N GLN A 71 -6.32 -8.10 -6.23
CA GLN A 71 -6.86 -9.40 -6.65
C GLN A 71 -8.11 -9.74 -5.84
N VAL A 72 -8.11 -9.48 -4.53
CA VAL A 72 -9.30 -9.61 -3.68
C VAL A 72 -10.43 -8.70 -4.16
N ARG A 73 -10.13 -7.46 -4.51
CA ARG A 73 -11.11 -6.53 -5.08
C ARG A 73 -11.70 -7.07 -6.38
N GLN A 74 -10.85 -7.50 -7.32
CA GLN A 74 -11.29 -8.05 -8.60
C GLN A 74 -12.18 -9.28 -8.43
N PHE A 75 -11.85 -10.13 -7.46
CA PHE A 75 -12.70 -11.24 -7.07
C PHE A 75 -14.08 -10.74 -6.61
N ILE A 76 -14.15 -9.77 -5.70
CA ILE A 76 -15.44 -9.20 -5.27
C ILE A 76 -16.19 -8.57 -6.45
N ASP A 77 -15.53 -7.78 -7.29
CA ASP A 77 -16.16 -7.14 -8.46
C ASP A 77 -16.79 -8.20 -9.38
N THR A 78 -16.11 -9.34 -9.59
CA THR A 78 -16.64 -10.48 -10.36
C THR A 78 -17.86 -11.11 -9.68
N GLN A 79 -17.85 -11.22 -8.34
CA GLN A 79 -18.97 -11.75 -7.57
C GLN A 79 -20.18 -10.80 -7.61
N ILE A 80 -19.96 -9.49 -7.63
CA ILE A 80 -21.02 -8.47 -7.82
C ILE A 80 -21.67 -8.68 -9.19
N ASP A 81 -20.88 -8.85 -10.24
CA ASP A 81 -21.38 -9.04 -11.61
C ASP A 81 -22.18 -10.35 -11.76
N MET A 82 -21.78 -11.42 -11.07
CA MET A 82 -22.44 -12.73 -11.18
C MET A 82 -23.67 -12.88 -10.27
N LEU A 83 -23.61 -12.37 -9.04
CA LEU A 83 -24.65 -12.59 -8.02
C LEU A 83 -25.59 -11.38 -7.85
N GLY A 84 -25.19 -10.22 -8.37
CA GLY A 84 -25.91 -8.96 -8.25
C GLY A 84 -25.74 -8.26 -6.89
N GLU A 85 -26.19 -7.00 -6.83
CA GLU A 85 -26.11 -6.16 -5.63
C GLU A 85 -26.99 -6.58 -4.47
N GLY A 86 -28.01 -7.41 -4.71
CA GLY A 86 -28.91 -7.91 -3.68
C GLY A 86 -28.32 -9.04 -2.83
N ALA A 87 -27.21 -9.65 -3.24
CA ALA A 87 -26.64 -10.85 -2.63
C ALA A 87 -25.28 -10.58 -1.97
N LYS A 88 -25.11 -9.43 -1.30
CA LYS A 88 -23.82 -8.96 -0.78
C LYS A 88 -23.16 -9.92 0.21
N ASN A 89 -23.98 -10.57 1.04
CA ASN A 89 -23.56 -11.58 2.00
C ASN A 89 -22.92 -12.83 1.33
N LEU A 90 -23.11 -13.02 0.03
CA LEU A 90 -22.53 -14.13 -0.73
C LEU A 90 -21.22 -13.75 -1.44
N TRP A 91 -20.90 -12.46 -1.58
CA TRP A 91 -19.75 -11.99 -2.36
C TRP A 91 -18.42 -12.58 -1.88
N LEU A 92 -18.25 -12.75 -0.58
CA LEU A 92 -17.05 -13.35 0.00
C LEU A 92 -17.34 -14.70 0.71
N SER A 93 -18.38 -15.41 0.28
CA SER A 93 -18.76 -16.71 0.87
C SER A 93 -17.76 -17.84 0.55
N GLN A 94 -17.05 -17.74 -0.58
CA GLN A 94 -15.99 -18.66 -1.00
C GLN A 94 -14.73 -17.86 -1.36
N PRO A 95 -13.99 -17.34 -0.36
CA PRO A 95 -12.82 -16.51 -0.64
C PRO A 95 -11.70 -17.33 -1.30
N GLU A 96 -11.02 -16.74 -2.28
CA GLU A 96 -9.81 -17.34 -2.84
C GLU A 96 -8.63 -17.27 -1.87
N LEU A 97 -7.59 -18.06 -2.14
CA LEU A 97 -6.35 -18.11 -1.33
C LEU A 97 -5.74 -16.72 -1.09
N GLN A 98 -5.81 -15.86 -2.09
CA GLN A 98 -5.30 -14.49 -2.10
C GLN A 98 -5.89 -13.66 -0.97
N PHE A 99 -7.18 -13.85 -0.62
CA PHE A 99 -7.82 -13.19 0.51
C PHE A 99 -7.17 -13.57 1.84
N TYR A 100 -6.91 -14.86 2.05
CA TYR A 100 -6.28 -15.34 3.27
C TYR A 100 -4.82 -14.91 3.39
N ILE A 101 -4.08 -14.90 2.27
CA ILE A 101 -2.71 -14.38 2.22
C ILE A 101 -2.71 -12.88 2.53
N HIS A 102 -3.58 -12.09 1.87
CA HIS A 102 -3.73 -10.65 2.11
C HIS A 102 -4.04 -10.38 3.60
N ARG A 103 -5.00 -11.08 4.19
CA ARG A 103 -5.36 -10.91 5.60
C ARG A 103 -4.22 -11.27 6.55
N THR A 104 -3.46 -12.31 6.26
CA THR A 104 -2.37 -12.75 7.14
C THR A 104 -1.15 -11.85 7.01
N LEU A 105 -0.81 -11.45 5.79
CA LEU A 105 0.30 -10.54 5.52
C LEU A 105 0.04 -9.14 6.11
N SER A 106 -1.21 -8.73 6.35
CA SER A 106 -1.52 -7.40 6.89
C SER A 106 -1.10 -7.31 8.35
N LEU A 107 -1.25 -8.40 9.10
CA LEU A 107 -0.69 -8.55 10.44
C LEU A 107 0.84 -8.44 10.43
N VAL A 108 1.51 -9.05 9.44
CA VAL A 108 2.98 -8.94 9.30
C VAL A 108 3.39 -7.48 9.04
N VAL A 109 2.66 -6.75 8.19
CA VAL A 109 2.89 -5.32 7.94
C VAL A 109 2.72 -4.50 9.22
N VAL A 110 1.66 -4.75 9.99
CA VAL A 110 1.42 -4.09 11.29
C VAL A 110 2.57 -4.35 12.26
N LEU A 111 2.94 -5.62 12.46
CA LEU A 111 4.00 -6.01 13.39
C LEU A 111 5.36 -5.44 12.98
N LEU A 112 5.70 -5.47 11.69
CA LEU A 112 6.95 -4.91 11.19
C LEU A 112 7.00 -3.39 11.40
N ASN A 113 5.94 -2.66 11.06
CA ASN A 113 5.91 -1.20 11.25
C ASN A 113 5.89 -0.82 12.73
N GLY A 114 5.20 -1.59 13.58
CA GLY A 114 5.25 -1.45 15.04
C GLY A 114 6.66 -1.67 15.59
N TRP A 115 7.38 -2.67 15.08
CA TRP A 115 8.78 -2.90 15.46
C TRP A 115 9.70 -1.78 14.99
N ILE A 116 9.54 -1.30 13.74
CA ILE A 116 10.28 -0.13 13.24
C ILE A 116 10.06 1.08 14.15
N ALA A 117 8.80 1.36 14.52
CA ALA A 117 8.45 2.44 15.42
C ALA A 117 9.10 2.28 16.80
N TYR A 118 9.09 1.07 17.36
CA TYR A 118 9.80 0.77 18.61
C TYR A 118 11.30 1.10 18.52
N ILE A 119 11.98 0.70 17.44
CA ILE A 119 13.41 1.01 17.24
C ILE A 119 13.63 2.53 17.13
N ILE A 120 12.76 3.23 16.41
CA ILE A 120 12.81 4.69 16.25
C ILE A 120 12.68 5.38 17.60
N PHE A 121 11.70 4.99 18.42
CA PHE A 121 11.46 5.61 19.73
C PHE A 121 12.54 5.26 20.75
N ALA A 122 12.94 3.99 20.84
CA ALA A 122 14.00 3.55 21.74
C ALA A 122 15.35 4.21 21.39
N GLY A 123 15.62 4.42 20.10
CA GLY A 123 16.81 5.11 19.61
C GLY A 123 16.70 6.64 19.62
N LYS A 124 15.57 7.22 20.06
CA LYS A 124 15.28 8.67 20.00
C LYS A 124 15.51 9.28 18.61
N LEU A 125 15.24 8.49 17.56
CA LEU A 125 15.37 8.90 16.18
C LEU A 125 14.17 9.80 15.83
N THR A 126 14.41 11.03 15.39
CA THR A 126 13.36 12.06 15.21
C THR A 126 12.54 11.90 13.91
N TYR A 127 12.27 10.66 13.50
CA TYR A 127 11.51 10.31 12.29
C TYR A 127 9.99 10.41 12.50
N SER A 128 9.44 11.63 12.52
CA SER A 128 8.03 11.88 12.87
C SER A 128 6.99 11.25 11.91
N LYS A 129 7.34 10.94 10.65
CA LYS A 129 6.38 10.31 9.72
C LYS A 129 5.95 8.91 10.14
N ILE A 130 6.68 8.24 11.03
CA ILE A 130 6.29 6.90 11.51
C ILE A 130 4.91 6.91 12.17
N TYR A 131 4.54 7.99 12.87
CA TYR A 131 3.21 8.12 13.49
C TYR A 131 2.11 8.09 12.43
N TRP A 132 2.29 8.84 11.34
CA TRP A 132 1.33 8.86 10.23
C TRP A 132 1.26 7.53 9.49
N VAL A 133 2.38 6.83 9.34
CA VAL A 133 2.41 5.47 8.78
C VAL A 133 1.58 4.52 9.65
N LEU A 134 1.77 4.53 10.97
CA LEU A 134 1.00 3.69 11.89
C LEU A 134 -0.49 4.05 11.90
N THR A 135 -0.83 5.34 11.85
CA THR A 135 -2.22 5.80 11.75
C THR A 135 -2.87 5.29 10.47
N LEU A 136 -2.23 5.43 9.32
CA LEU A 136 -2.76 4.94 8.04
C LEU A 136 -2.91 3.41 8.03
N ILE A 137 -1.94 2.67 8.58
CA ILE A 137 -2.06 1.21 8.77
C ILE A 137 -3.28 0.88 9.65
N GLY A 138 -3.47 1.61 10.76
CA GLY A 138 -4.63 1.41 11.62
C GLY A 138 -5.95 1.63 10.88
N ILE A 139 -6.07 2.71 10.13
CA ILE A 139 -7.26 3.00 9.32
C ILE A 139 -7.45 1.92 8.25
N GLU A 140 -6.40 1.48 7.57
CA GLU A 140 -6.45 0.42 6.56
C GLU A 140 -6.97 -0.91 7.13
N ILE A 141 -6.48 -1.32 8.30
CA ILE A 141 -6.98 -2.53 8.95
C ILE A 141 -8.46 -2.38 9.31
N LEU A 142 -8.86 -1.22 9.86
CA LEU A 142 -10.25 -0.97 10.22
C LEU A 142 -11.17 -0.96 9.00
N THR A 143 -10.76 -0.34 7.89
CA THR A 143 -11.55 -0.33 6.65
C THR A 143 -11.62 -1.72 6.02
N GLY A 144 -10.53 -2.50 6.03
CA GLY A 144 -10.52 -3.89 5.59
C GLY A 144 -11.44 -4.79 6.40
N ILE A 145 -11.41 -4.68 7.73
CA ILE A 145 -12.33 -5.39 8.64
C ILE A 145 -13.77 -4.96 8.38
N ALA A 146 -14.03 -3.66 8.25
CA ALA A 146 -15.36 -3.13 7.99
C ALA A 146 -15.95 -3.67 6.67
N MET A 147 -15.14 -3.77 5.60
CA MET A 147 -15.59 -4.37 4.34
C MET A 147 -16.06 -5.82 4.52
N TYR A 148 -15.34 -6.62 5.30
CA TYR A 148 -15.69 -8.01 5.56
C TYR A 148 -16.97 -8.15 6.39
N TYR A 149 -17.14 -7.35 7.45
CA TYR A 149 -18.27 -7.51 8.40
C TYR A 149 -19.53 -6.73 8.02
N PHE A 150 -19.44 -5.71 7.16
CA PHE A 150 -20.57 -4.90 6.72
C PHE A 150 -20.93 -5.11 5.24
N ASP A 151 -20.60 -6.28 4.68
CA ASP A 151 -20.95 -6.69 3.32
C ASP A 151 -20.53 -5.68 2.24
N PHE A 152 -19.28 -5.22 2.30
CA PHE A 152 -18.67 -4.28 1.36
C PHE A 152 -19.56 -3.05 1.04
N PRO A 153 -19.77 -2.14 2.02
CA PRO A 153 -20.57 -0.94 1.81
C PRO A 153 -20.06 -0.10 0.63
N PHE A 154 -20.95 0.69 0.02
CA PHE A 154 -20.57 1.54 -1.11
C PHE A 154 -19.36 2.41 -0.80
N ALA A 155 -18.46 2.56 -1.77
CA ALA A 155 -17.22 3.32 -1.71
C ALA A 155 -16.13 2.81 -0.73
N THR A 156 -16.36 1.76 0.06
CA THR A 156 -15.33 1.24 0.99
C THR A 156 -14.11 0.67 0.27
N GLN A 157 -14.29 -0.05 -0.84
CA GLN A 157 -13.19 -0.56 -1.66
C GLN A 157 -12.30 0.53 -2.26
N PRO A 158 -12.83 1.54 -3.01
CA PRO A 158 -11.98 2.61 -3.53
C PRO A 158 -11.35 3.45 -2.41
N LEU A 159 -12.03 3.65 -1.28
CA LEU A 159 -11.46 4.36 -0.13
C LEU A 159 -10.26 3.62 0.45
N HIS A 160 -10.39 2.31 0.71
CA HIS A 160 -9.29 1.46 1.18
C HIS A 160 -8.10 1.53 0.22
N LEU A 161 -8.34 1.48 -1.09
CA LEU A 161 -7.27 1.59 -2.07
C LEU A 161 -6.55 2.96 -2.06
N VAL A 162 -7.29 4.05 -1.92
CA VAL A 162 -6.71 5.40 -1.82
C VAL A 162 -5.84 5.51 -0.56
N LEU A 163 -6.32 4.99 0.56
CA LEU A 163 -5.58 4.94 1.82
C LEU A 163 -4.30 4.09 1.71
N ALA A 164 -4.37 2.94 1.02
CA ALA A 164 -3.20 2.12 0.73
C ALA A 164 -2.16 2.86 -0.13
N ALA A 165 -2.60 3.63 -1.13
CA ALA A 165 -1.71 4.45 -1.97
C ALA A 165 -1.07 5.60 -1.17
N LEU A 166 -1.81 6.25 -0.27
CA LEU A 166 -1.28 7.27 0.65
C LEU A 166 -0.26 6.66 1.61
N LEU A 167 -0.56 5.48 2.17
CA LEU A 167 0.36 4.73 3.02
C LEU A 167 1.66 4.41 2.28
N PHE A 168 1.57 3.90 1.06
CA PHE A 168 2.74 3.60 0.22
C PHE A 168 3.59 4.84 -0.03
N GLY A 169 2.97 5.95 -0.45
CA GLY A 169 3.68 7.21 -0.70
C GLY A 169 4.38 7.74 0.55
N LEU A 170 3.70 7.73 1.69
CA LEU A 170 4.26 8.16 2.97
C LEU A 170 5.40 7.25 3.45
N GLN A 171 5.25 5.92 3.34
CA GLN A 171 6.33 4.98 3.66
C GLN A 171 7.54 5.19 2.75
N PHE A 172 7.32 5.43 1.45
CA PHE A 172 8.41 5.71 0.51
C PHE A 172 9.12 7.03 0.86
N TYR A 173 8.38 8.07 1.21
CA TYR A 173 8.97 9.32 1.71
C TYR A 173 9.86 9.06 2.94
N LEU A 174 9.38 8.28 3.90
CA LEU A 174 10.13 7.95 5.12
C LEU A 174 11.39 7.12 4.81
N VAL A 175 11.32 6.21 3.82
CA VAL A 175 12.49 5.49 3.31
C VAL A 175 13.55 6.47 2.79
N LEU A 176 13.16 7.45 1.97
CA LEU A 176 14.07 8.44 1.41
C LEU A 176 14.66 9.36 2.49
N GLU A 177 13.87 9.77 3.49
CA GLU A 177 14.34 10.57 4.63
C GLU A 177 15.39 9.85 5.49
N THR A 178 15.35 8.53 5.53
CA THR A 178 16.30 7.70 6.30
C THR A 178 17.52 7.28 5.49
N GLN A 179 17.68 7.74 4.25
CA GLN A 179 18.86 7.44 3.44
C GLN A 179 20.10 8.18 3.96
N LYS A 180 21.26 7.51 3.86
CA LYS A 180 22.55 8.13 4.17
C LYS A 180 22.81 9.25 3.16
N GLU A 181 23.27 10.40 3.64
CA GLU A 181 23.78 11.43 2.73
C GLU A 181 25.02 10.89 2.02
N VAL A 182 25.00 10.93 0.70
CA VAL A 182 26.20 10.74 -0.11
C VAL A 182 26.88 12.10 -0.09
N THR A 183 27.84 12.30 0.81
CA THR A 183 28.78 13.41 0.71
C THR A 183 29.62 13.18 -0.53
N THR A 184 29.31 13.88 -1.62
CA THR A 184 30.29 14.08 -2.69
C THR A 184 31.39 14.96 -2.11
N GLU A 185 32.51 14.35 -1.73
CA GLU A 185 33.75 15.10 -1.56
C GLU A 185 34.05 15.74 -2.91
N GLU A 186 33.91 17.06 -3.01
CA GLU A 186 34.52 17.82 -4.08
C GLU A 186 36.03 17.62 -3.94
N THR A 187 36.59 16.76 -4.80
CA THR A 187 38.04 16.68 -4.99
C THR A 187 38.49 18.04 -5.53
N SER A 188 39.10 18.83 -4.65
CA SER A 188 39.78 20.09 -4.95
C SER A 188 41.11 19.89 -5.67
#